data_AF-A0A379VUJ9-F1
#
_entry.id   AF-A0A379VUJ9-F1
#
_cell.length_a   1.000
_cell.length_b   1.000
_cell.length_c   1.000
_cell.angle_alpha   90.00
_cell.angle_beta   90.00
_cell.angle_gamma   90.00
#
_symmetry.space_group_name_H-M   'P 1'
#
loop_
_entity.id
_entity.type
_entity.pdbx_description
1 polymer ?
#
loop_
_entity_poly.entity_id
_entity_poly.type
_entity_poly.pdbx_seq_one_letter_code
_entity_poly.pdbx_strand_id
1 'polypeptide(L)'
;MVLLGTFAVLAAFGFSINTLTMFGMVLAIGLLVDDAIVVVENVRTCYDGRRPSAEGSDAQIHGPDSGALVGIAMVLSAVFIPMAFFGGSTGAIYRQFSITIVSAMALSVLVALILTPALCATMLKPVAKGDHGEGKKGFFGWFNRLFDKSTHHYTDSVGNILRSTGRYLLLYLIIGRRYGLSVRSSAKLFLAG
;
A
#
# COMPACT_ATOMS: atom_id res chain seq x y z
N MET A 1 -2.37 -14.70 8.53
CA MET A 1 -1.58 -15.71 7.78
C MET A 1 -0.20 -15.21 7.46
N VAL A 2 -0.07 -14.02 6.85
CA VAL A 2 1.22 -13.44 6.46
C VAL A 2 2.23 -13.41 7.62
N LEU A 3 1.88 -12.84 8.79
CA LEU A 3 2.79 -12.79 9.95
C LEU A 3 3.30 -14.17 10.40
N LEU A 4 2.42 -15.18 10.46
CA LEU A 4 2.82 -16.55 10.79
C LEU A 4 3.76 -17.13 9.73
N GLY A 5 3.50 -16.86 8.46
CA GLY A 5 4.42 -17.22 7.38
C GLY A 5 5.76 -16.49 7.49
N THR A 6 5.77 -15.22 7.87
CA THR A 6 7.00 -14.45 8.12
C THR A 6 7.83 -15.07 9.24
N PHE A 7 7.19 -15.51 10.34
CA PHE A 7 7.89 -16.26 11.39
C PHE A 7 8.50 -17.57 10.86
N ALA A 8 7.80 -18.30 9.99
CA ALA A 8 8.34 -19.51 9.37
C ALA A 8 9.54 -19.20 8.47
N VAL A 9 9.50 -18.11 7.69
CA VAL A 9 10.64 -17.66 6.87
C VAL A 9 11.81 -17.23 7.76
N LEU A 10 11.57 -16.44 8.81
CA LEU A 10 12.61 -16.04 9.75
C LEU A 10 13.30 -17.25 10.40
N ALA A 11 12.52 -18.26 10.81
CA ALA A 11 13.04 -19.51 11.35
C ALA A 11 13.88 -20.27 10.31
N ALA A 12 13.44 -20.33 9.05
CA ALA A 12 14.18 -20.98 7.96
C ALA A 12 15.53 -20.29 7.67
N PHE A 13 15.60 -18.97 7.83
CA PHE A 13 16.84 -18.19 7.68
C PHE A 13 17.67 -18.10 8.98
N GLY A 14 17.26 -18.77 10.06
CA GLY A 14 17.97 -18.80 11.33
C GLY A 14 17.89 -17.51 12.15
N PHE A 15 16.92 -16.63 11.88
CA PHE A 15 16.68 -15.43 12.65
C PHE A 15 15.88 -15.72 13.92
N SER A 16 16.28 -15.08 15.02
CA SER A 16 15.54 -15.15 16.29
C SER A 16 14.44 -14.10 16.37
N ILE A 17 13.48 -14.36 17.25
CA ILE A 17 12.50 -13.37 17.66
C ILE A 17 13.20 -12.43 18.64
N ASN A 18 13.40 -11.19 18.24
CA ASN A 18 14.06 -10.16 19.03
C ASN A 18 13.35 -8.82 18.81
N THR A 19 13.78 -7.78 19.53
CA THR A 19 13.15 -6.45 19.46
C THR A 19 13.16 -5.86 18.05
N LEU A 20 14.20 -6.12 17.24
CA LEU A 20 14.32 -5.60 15.88
C LEU A 20 13.40 -6.33 14.90
N THR A 21 13.31 -7.66 14.97
CA THR A 21 12.39 -8.44 14.13
C THR A 21 10.94 -8.18 14.52
N MET A 22 10.65 -7.97 15.81
CA MET A 22 9.33 -7.51 16.28
C MET A 22 8.99 -6.11 15.77
N PHE A 23 9.94 -5.16 15.79
CA PHE A 23 9.72 -3.83 15.24
C PHE A 23 9.46 -3.88 13.73
N GLY A 24 10.21 -4.70 12.99
CA GLY A 24 9.98 -4.97 11.57
C GLY A 24 8.58 -5.51 11.29
N MET A 25 8.09 -6.45 12.11
CA MET A 25 6.73 -6.98 11.99
C MET A 25 5.66 -5.91 12.25
N VAL A 26 5.82 -5.07 13.26
CA VAL A 26 4.86 -3.98 13.54
C VAL A 26 4.77 -3.01 12.37
N LEU A 27 5.90 -2.62 11.79
CA LEU A 27 5.91 -1.76 10.60
C LEU A 27 5.35 -2.48 9.37
N ALA A 28 5.57 -3.78 9.26
CA ALA A 28 4.98 -4.58 8.18
C ALA A 28 3.45 -4.59 8.25
N ILE A 29 2.80 -4.56 9.43
CA ILE A 29 1.32 -4.54 9.53
C ILE A 29 0.70 -3.42 8.69
N GLY A 30 1.30 -2.22 8.68
CA GLY A 30 0.80 -1.09 7.88
C GLY A 30 0.87 -1.36 6.37
N LEU A 31 1.91 -2.04 5.91
CA LEU A 31 2.07 -2.44 4.51
C LEU A 31 1.15 -3.60 4.15
N LEU A 32 1.00 -4.59 5.04
CA LEU A 32 0.18 -5.78 4.84
C LEU A 32 -1.31 -5.44 4.72
N VAL A 33 -1.78 -4.46 5.49
CA VAL A 33 -3.20 -4.07 5.46
C VAL A 33 -3.53 -3.31 4.18
N ASP A 34 -2.57 -2.56 3.63
CA ASP A 34 -2.74 -1.83 2.37
C ASP A 34 -3.02 -2.79 1.21
N ASP A 35 -2.19 -3.82 1.02
CA ASP A 35 -2.39 -4.85 -0.02
C ASP A 35 -3.78 -5.50 0.08
N ALA A 36 -4.21 -5.85 1.29
CA ALA A 36 -5.50 -6.49 1.51
C ALA A 36 -6.67 -5.54 1.24
N ILE A 37 -6.57 -4.27 1.65
CA ILE A 37 -7.60 -3.26 1.42
C ILE A 37 -7.74 -2.96 -0.07
N VAL A 38 -6.63 -2.74 -0.78
CA VAL A 38 -6.63 -2.42 -2.21
C VAL A 38 -7.33 -3.53 -3.01
N VAL A 39 -7.03 -4.80 -2.71
CA VAL A 39 -7.70 -5.93 -3.38
C VAL A 39 -9.20 -5.97 -3.05
N VAL A 40 -9.59 -5.80 -1.79
CA VAL A 40 -11.01 -5.81 -1.38
C VAL A 40 -11.78 -4.64 -2.03
N GLU A 41 -11.18 -3.46 -2.10
CA GLU A 41 -11.77 -2.26 -2.71
C GLU A 41 -11.97 -2.43 -4.21
N ASN A 42 -10.97 -2.97 -4.93
CA ASN A 42 -11.09 -3.25 -6.35
C ASN A 42 -12.16 -4.32 -6.63
N VAL A 43 -12.18 -5.39 -5.81
CA VAL A 43 -13.20 -6.44 -5.90
C VAL A 43 -14.59 -5.80 -5.71
N ARG A 44 -14.78 -4.97 -4.69
CA ARG A 44 -16.05 -4.28 -4.43
C ARG A 44 -16.48 -3.38 -5.59
N THR A 45 -15.56 -2.60 -6.14
CA THR A 45 -15.80 -1.73 -7.31
C THR A 45 -16.25 -2.53 -8.53
N CYS A 46 -15.66 -3.72 -8.73
CA CYS A 46 -16.07 -4.64 -9.79
C CYS A 46 -17.49 -5.20 -9.61
N TYR A 47 -17.91 -5.51 -8.37
CA TYR A 47 -19.26 -5.95 -8.06
C TYR A 47 -20.31 -4.83 -8.20
N ASP A 48 -20.02 -3.61 -7.75
CA ASP A 48 -20.94 -2.47 -7.85
C ASP A 48 -21.17 -2.04 -9.33
N GLY A 49 -20.19 -2.26 -10.20
CA GLY A 49 -20.24 -1.95 -11.63
C GLY A 49 -21.02 -2.94 -12.52
N ARG A 50 -21.37 -4.16 -12.06
CA ARG A 50 -21.98 -5.22 -12.90
C ARG A 50 -23.28 -5.82 -12.36
N ARG A 51 -24.08 -6.45 -13.24
CA ARG A 51 -25.22 -7.29 -12.82
C ARG A 51 -24.66 -8.56 -12.18
N PRO A 52 -25.30 -9.11 -11.13
CA PRO A 52 -24.92 -10.39 -10.57
C PRO A 52 -25.33 -11.50 -11.54
N SER A 53 -24.51 -11.76 -12.55
CA SER A 53 -24.53 -13.09 -13.15
C SER A 53 -23.70 -13.95 -12.21
N ALA A 54 -24.32 -14.97 -11.63
CA ALA A 54 -23.72 -15.97 -10.75
C ALA A 54 -22.60 -16.81 -11.42
N GLU A 55 -22.06 -16.33 -12.54
CA GLU A 55 -21.06 -16.93 -13.42
C GLU A 55 -20.04 -15.87 -13.88
N GLY A 56 -19.82 -14.83 -13.06
CA GLY A 56 -18.86 -13.76 -13.31
C GLY A 56 -17.43 -14.31 -13.30
N SER A 57 -16.93 -14.64 -14.48
CA SER A 57 -15.64 -15.28 -14.76
C SER A 57 -14.53 -14.88 -13.79
N ASP A 58 -13.95 -15.87 -13.09
CA ASP A 58 -12.77 -15.74 -12.23
C ASP A 58 -11.67 -14.88 -12.88
N ALA A 59 -11.53 -14.94 -14.20
CA ALA A 59 -10.57 -14.13 -14.96
C ALA A 59 -10.73 -12.60 -14.85
N GLN A 60 -11.91 -12.06 -14.52
CA GLN A 60 -12.12 -10.60 -14.42
C GLN A 60 -11.90 -10.03 -13.02
N ILE A 61 -11.99 -10.85 -11.98
CA ILE A 61 -11.65 -10.44 -10.60
C ILE A 61 -10.13 -10.26 -10.47
N HIS A 62 -9.35 -11.00 -11.25
CA HIS A 62 -7.89 -11.02 -11.20
C HIS A 62 -7.20 -9.91 -12.04
N GLY A 63 -7.95 -9.15 -12.83
CA GLY A 63 -7.47 -8.48 -14.03
C GLY A 63 -6.65 -7.18 -13.88
N PRO A 64 -7.04 -6.19 -13.06
CA PRO A 64 -6.35 -4.88 -13.09
C PRO A 64 -5.16 -4.76 -12.13
N ASP A 65 -5.33 -5.15 -10.86
CA ASP A 65 -4.37 -4.72 -9.81
C ASP A 65 -3.29 -5.74 -9.49
N SER A 66 -3.39 -6.98 -10.01
CA SER A 66 -2.36 -7.99 -9.81
C SER A 66 -0.98 -7.51 -10.28
N GLY A 67 -0.94 -6.76 -11.38
CA GLY A 67 0.30 -6.12 -11.88
C GLY A 67 0.79 -4.98 -10.99
N ALA A 68 -0.13 -4.20 -10.40
CA ALA A 68 0.20 -3.09 -9.51
C ALA A 68 0.77 -3.59 -8.17
N LEU A 69 0.15 -4.61 -7.55
CA LEU A 69 0.66 -5.23 -6.32
C LEU A 69 2.06 -5.81 -6.51
N VAL A 70 2.29 -6.53 -7.62
CA VAL A 70 3.63 -7.08 -7.93
C VAL A 70 4.62 -5.95 -8.18
N GLY A 71 4.21 -4.85 -8.85
CA GLY A 71 5.03 -3.66 -9.03
C GLY A 71 5.44 -3.01 -7.72
N ILE A 72 4.49 -2.80 -6.80
CA ILE A 72 4.75 -2.23 -5.46
C ILE A 72 5.69 -3.15 -4.66
N ALA A 73 5.46 -4.46 -4.70
CA ALA A 73 6.36 -5.44 -4.07
C ALA A 73 7.78 -5.39 -4.64
N MET A 74 7.94 -5.25 -5.96
CA MET A 74 9.26 -5.09 -6.58
C MET A 74 9.94 -3.78 -6.16
N VAL A 75 9.21 -2.67 -6.14
CA VAL A 75 9.75 -1.37 -5.72
C VAL A 75 10.18 -1.40 -4.25
N LEU A 76 9.35 -1.93 -3.36
CA LEU A 76 9.68 -2.02 -1.94
C LEU A 76 10.82 -3.01 -1.69
N SER A 77 10.85 -4.13 -2.43
CA SER A 77 12.01 -5.03 -2.42
C SER A 77 13.29 -4.30 -2.86
N ALA A 78 13.24 -3.48 -3.92
CA ALA A 78 14.38 -2.70 -4.38
C ALA A 78 14.86 -1.66 -3.34
N VAL A 79 13.98 -1.15 -2.48
CA VAL A 79 14.34 -0.22 -1.39
C VAL A 79 14.96 -0.97 -0.20
N PHE A 80 14.39 -2.10 0.21
CA PHE A 80 14.79 -2.79 1.44
C PHE A 80 15.93 -3.80 1.25
N ILE A 81 16.02 -4.49 0.11
CA ILE A 81 17.06 -5.50 -0.14
C ILE A 81 18.48 -4.92 -0.03
N PRO A 82 18.81 -3.73 -0.59
CA PRO A 82 20.14 -3.14 -0.45
C PRO A 82 20.55 -2.94 1.01
N MET A 83 19.59 -2.70 1.91
CA MET A 83 19.87 -2.50 3.32
C MET A 83 20.40 -3.76 4.01
N ALA A 84 20.08 -4.95 3.49
CA ALA A 84 20.59 -6.21 4.03
C ALA A 84 22.07 -6.46 3.72
N PHE A 85 22.64 -5.72 2.76
CA PHE A 85 24.04 -5.85 2.33
C PHE A 85 24.99 -4.85 3.01
N PHE A 86 24.49 -3.99 3.90
CA PHE A 86 25.38 -3.14 4.69
C PHE A 86 26.27 -3.98 5.61
N GLY A 87 27.56 -3.67 5.63
CA GLY A 87 28.54 -4.29 6.51
C GLY A 87 28.57 -3.69 7.92
N GLY A 88 29.34 -4.34 8.81
CA GLY A 88 29.57 -3.87 10.18
C GLY A 88 28.44 -4.20 11.16
N SER A 89 28.57 -3.71 12.39
CA SER A 89 27.59 -3.95 13.48
C SER A 89 26.22 -3.35 13.15
N THR A 90 26.19 -2.15 12.56
CA THR A 90 24.96 -1.50 12.11
C THR A 90 24.28 -2.26 10.97
N GLY A 91 25.07 -2.89 10.09
CA GLY A 91 24.56 -3.73 9.01
C GLY A 91 23.77 -4.95 9.49
N ALA A 92 24.18 -5.56 10.61
CA ALA A 92 23.45 -6.67 11.21
C ALA A 92 22.04 -6.27 11.68
N ILE A 93 21.89 -5.04 12.18
CA ILE A 93 20.59 -4.47 12.60
C ILE A 93 19.70 -4.28 11.37
N TYR A 94 20.21 -3.62 10.33
CA TYR A 94 19.46 -3.38 9.09
C TYR A 94 19.09 -4.67 8.38
N ARG A 95 19.93 -5.70 8.44
CA ARG A 95 19.66 -7.02 7.85
C ARG A 95 18.48 -7.71 8.52
N GLN A 96 18.39 -7.69 9.85
CA GLN A 96 17.24 -8.26 10.57
C GLN A 96 15.95 -7.55 10.18
N PHE A 97 15.98 -6.22 10.15
CA PHE A 97 14.84 -5.40 9.80
C PHE A 97 14.39 -5.59 8.35
N SER A 98 15.34 -5.54 7.41
CA SER A 98 15.11 -5.69 5.96
C SER A 98 14.51 -7.06 5.63
N ILE A 99 15.09 -8.15 6.14
CA ILE A 99 14.63 -9.50 5.85
C ILE A 99 13.21 -9.73 6.39
N THR A 100 12.90 -9.22 7.58
CA THR A 100 11.53 -9.31 8.13
C THR A 100 10.52 -8.59 7.23
N ILE A 101 10.80 -7.38 6.78
CA ILE A 101 9.86 -6.62 5.94
C ILE A 101 9.71 -7.24 4.55
N VAL A 102 10.81 -7.59 3.90
CA VAL A 102 10.78 -8.17 2.55
C VAL A 102 10.06 -9.53 2.55
N SER A 103 10.30 -10.37 3.55
CA SER A 103 9.60 -11.65 3.68
C SER A 103 8.11 -11.47 3.99
N ALA A 104 7.74 -10.53 4.86
CA ALA A 104 6.34 -10.21 5.14
C ALA A 104 5.62 -9.67 3.90
N MET A 105 6.25 -8.76 3.14
CA MET A 105 5.69 -8.23 1.91
C MET A 105 5.50 -9.29 0.81
N ALA A 106 6.53 -10.12 0.57
CA ALA A 106 6.44 -11.16 -0.45
C ALA A 106 5.30 -12.14 -0.16
N LEU A 107 5.14 -12.52 1.11
CA LEU A 107 4.02 -13.34 1.55
C LEU A 107 2.68 -12.59 1.51
N SER A 108 2.66 -11.29 1.78
CA SER A 108 1.47 -10.44 1.70
C SER A 108 0.88 -10.45 0.30
N VAL A 109 1.70 -10.18 -0.71
CA VAL A 109 1.25 -10.18 -2.11
C VAL A 109 0.78 -11.56 -2.54
N LEU A 110 1.48 -12.63 -2.15
CA LEU A 110 1.03 -14.00 -2.44
C LEU A 110 -0.36 -14.27 -1.85
N VAL A 111 -0.60 -13.88 -0.59
CA VAL A 111 -1.90 -14.02 0.07
C VAL A 111 -2.96 -13.12 -0.58
N ALA A 112 -2.60 -11.89 -0.95
CA ALA A 112 -3.48 -10.92 -1.59
C ALA A 112 -3.93 -11.35 -2.98
N LEU A 113 -3.09 -12.08 -3.73
CA LEU A 113 -3.44 -12.58 -5.06
C LEU A 113 -4.21 -13.90 -5.06
N ILE A 114 -4.03 -14.74 -4.03
CA ILE A 114 -4.62 -16.09 -3.99
C ILE A 114 -5.82 -16.14 -3.05
N LEU A 115 -5.62 -15.76 -1.79
CA LEU A 115 -6.59 -15.99 -0.74
C LEU A 115 -7.61 -14.86 -0.64
N THR A 116 -7.19 -13.60 -0.72
CA THR A 116 -8.09 -12.45 -0.57
C THR A 116 -9.23 -12.46 -1.61
N PRO A 117 -9.00 -12.74 -2.91
CA PRO A 117 -10.07 -12.81 -3.89
C PRO A 117 -11.04 -13.97 -3.61
N ALA A 118 -10.52 -15.14 -3.22
CA ALA A 118 -11.33 -16.30 -2.84
C ALA A 118 -12.20 -16.03 -1.61
N LEU A 119 -11.67 -15.33 -0.61
CA LEU A 119 -12.43 -14.89 0.56
C LEU A 119 -13.48 -13.84 0.20
N CYS A 120 -13.16 -12.90 -0.70
CA CYS A 120 -14.14 -11.92 -1.16
C CYS A 120 -15.28 -12.59 -1.93
N ALA A 121 -14.99 -13.53 -2.82
CA ALA A 121 -16.02 -14.24 -3.59
C ALA A 121 -17.01 -15.04 -2.70
N THR A 122 -16.54 -15.54 -1.56
CA THR A 122 -17.34 -16.38 -0.65
C THR A 122 -18.03 -15.60 0.46
N MET A 123 -17.44 -14.52 0.95
CA MET A 123 -17.93 -13.77 2.12
C MET A 123 -18.61 -12.43 1.76
N LEU A 124 -18.35 -11.88 0.57
CA LEU A 124 -18.87 -10.57 0.20
C LEU A 124 -20.35 -10.68 -0.20
N LYS A 125 -21.22 -10.00 0.54
CA LYS A 125 -22.66 -9.95 0.22
C LYS A 125 -22.88 -9.16 -1.07
N PRO A 126 -23.76 -9.63 -1.98
CA PRO A 126 -24.13 -8.87 -3.17
C PRO A 126 -24.72 -7.52 -2.76
N VAL A 127 -24.07 -6.42 -3.17
CA VAL A 127 -24.62 -5.07 -3.04
C VAL A 127 -25.40 -4.78 -4.32
N ALA A 128 -26.62 -4.25 -4.18
CA ALA A 128 -27.45 -3.94 -5.33
C ALA A 128 -26.84 -2.77 -6.12
N LYS A 129 -26.84 -2.88 -7.45
CA LYS A 129 -26.33 -1.86 -8.37
C LYS A 129 -26.94 -0.49 -8.08
N GLY A 130 -26.11 0.50 -7.77
CA GLY A 130 -26.55 1.86 -7.42
C GLY A 130 -26.85 2.09 -5.93
N ASP A 131 -26.69 1.09 -5.06
CA ASP A 131 -26.72 1.29 -3.61
C ASP A 131 -25.35 1.81 -3.13
N HIS A 132 -25.08 3.09 -3.38
CA HIS A 132 -23.96 3.78 -2.73
C HIS A 132 -24.23 4.00 -1.22
N GLY A 133 -25.29 3.44 -0.64
CA GLY A 133 -25.65 3.70 0.75
C GLY A 133 -26.26 5.09 0.96
N GLU A 134 -26.50 5.87 -0.10
CA GLU A 134 -27.15 7.18 -0.06
C GLU A 134 -28.59 7.10 0.51
N GLY A 135 -29.24 5.94 0.39
CA GLY A 135 -30.56 5.66 0.98
C GLY A 135 -30.53 5.20 2.44
N LYS A 136 -29.36 4.97 3.04
CA LYS A 136 -29.26 4.50 4.44
C LYS A 136 -29.51 5.66 5.41
N LYS A 137 -30.66 5.65 6.10
CA LYS A 137 -30.96 6.63 7.15
C LYS A 137 -29.97 6.46 8.33
N GLY A 138 -29.38 7.57 8.79
CA GLY A 138 -28.47 7.61 9.95
C GLY A 138 -27.07 8.14 9.64
N PHE A 139 -26.12 7.88 10.55
CA PHE A 139 -24.72 8.33 10.47
C PHE A 139 -24.02 7.89 9.17
N PHE A 140 -24.21 6.62 8.76
CA PHE A 140 -23.59 6.07 7.55
C PHE A 140 -24.04 6.75 6.27
N GLY A 141 -25.31 7.17 6.15
CA GLY A 141 -25.79 7.91 4.97
C GLY A 141 -25.41 9.39 4.95
N TRP A 142 -25.13 10.01 6.11
CA TRP A 142 -24.50 11.32 6.15
C TRP A 142 -23.03 11.24 5.75
N PHE A 143 -22.30 10.25 6.28
CA PHE A 143 -20.90 10.00 5.95
C PHE A 143 -20.72 9.74 4.45
N ASN A 144 -21.59 8.91 3.85
CA ASN A 144 -21.49 8.63 2.41
C ASN A 144 -21.67 9.89 1.57
N ARG A 145 -22.70 10.70 1.87
CA ARG A 145 -22.93 11.97 1.17
C ARG A 145 -21.79 12.98 1.35
N LEU A 146 -21.16 13.01 2.53
CA LEU A 146 -19.98 13.84 2.77
C LEU A 146 -18.76 13.33 1.99
N PHE A 147 -18.57 12.01 1.95
CA PHE A 147 -17.50 11.37 1.21
C PHE A 147 -17.63 11.62 -0.30
N ASP A 148 -18.80 11.39 -0.88
CA ASP A 148 -19.08 11.65 -2.31
C ASP A 148 -18.84 13.12 -2.67
N LYS A 149 -19.32 14.04 -1.83
CA LYS A 149 -19.08 15.48 -2.02
C LYS A 149 -17.59 15.83 -1.94
N SER A 150 -16.84 15.19 -1.05
CA SER A 150 -15.39 15.39 -0.91
C SER A 150 -14.62 14.85 -2.10
N THR A 151 -15.03 13.69 -2.63
CA THR A 151 -14.44 13.07 -3.83
C THR A 151 -14.65 13.97 -5.05
N HIS A 152 -15.86 14.49 -5.28
CA HIS A 152 -16.12 15.44 -6.38
C HIS A 152 -15.28 16.72 -6.26
N HIS A 153 -15.18 17.27 -5.04
CA HIS A 153 -14.36 18.46 -4.82
C HIS A 153 -12.86 18.19 -5.05
N TYR A 154 -12.38 17.00 -4.69
CA TYR A 154 -11.02 16.56 -4.96
C TYR A 154 -10.75 16.45 -6.47
N THR A 155 -11.65 15.81 -7.23
CA THR A 155 -11.50 15.69 -8.69
C THR A 155 -11.50 17.05 -9.38
N ASP A 156 -12.36 17.96 -8.96
CA ASP A 156 -12.42 19.33 -9.50
C ASP A 156 -11.14 20.11 -9.17
N SER A 157 -10.62 19.96 -7.96
CA SER A 157 -9.38 20.59 -7.52
C SER A 157 -8.17 20.07 -8.30
N VAL A 158 -8.07 18.74 -8.48
CA VAL A 158 -7.02 18.12 -9.30
C VAL A 158 -7.14 18.55 -10.77
N GLY A 159 -8.35 18.65 -11.31
CA GLY A 159 -8.60 19.18 -12.65
C GLY A 159 -8.10 20.62 -12.81
N ASN A 160 -8.30 21.46 -11.79
CA ASN A 160 -7.82 22.84 -11.79
C ASN A 160 -6.29 22.94 -11.64
N ILE A 161 -5.69 22.03 -10.88
CA ILE A 161 -4.22 21.88 -10.75
C ILE A 161 -3.60 21.50 -12.10
N LEU A 162 -4.18 20.53 -12.82
CA LEU A 162 -3.72 20.13 -14.15
C LEU A 162 -3.80 21.29 -15.15
N ARG A 163 -4.87 22.10 -15.13
CA ARG A 163 -5.00 23.28 -16.00
C ARG A 163 -3.96 24.37 -15.71
N SER A 164 -3.33 24.33 -14.54
CA SER A 164 -2.30 25.26 -14.11
C SER A 164 -0.96 24.57 -13.80
N THR A 165 -0.66 23.47 -14.51
CA THR A 165 0.56 22.65 -14.33
C THR A 165 1.85 23.48 -14.21
N GLY A 166 2.00 24.57 -14.98
CA GLY A 166 3.18 25.42 -14.93
C GLY A 166 3.42 26.10 -13.56
N ARG A 167 2.35 26.49 -12.85
CA ARG A 167 2.46 27.08 -11.50
C ARG A 167 2.89 26.05 -10.47
N TYR A 168 2.34 24.84 -10.55
CA TYR A 168 2.69 23.75 -9.65
C TYR A 168 4.08 23.18 -9.91
N LEU A 169 4.54 23.16 -11.16
CA LEU A 169 5.91 22.82 -11.52
C LEU A 169 6.90 23.84 -10.93
N LEU A 170 6.59 25.14 -11.01
CA LEU A 170 7.40 26.20 -10.39
C LEU A 170 7.46 26.05 -8.87
N LEU A 171 6.32 25.80 -8.22
CA LEU A 171 6.27 25.51 -6.78
C LEU A 171 7.13 24.29 -6.42
N TYR A 172 7.02 23.19 -7.17
CA TYR A 172 7.82 22.00 -6.97
C TYR A 172 9.32 22.28 -7.12
N LEU A 173 9.72 23.04 -8.15
CA LEU A 173 11.12 23.44 -8.36
C LEU A 173 11.64 24.36 -7.24
N ILE A 174 10.82 25.29 -6.74
CA ILE A 174 11.19 26.18 -5.63
C ILE A 174 11.40 25.36 -4.35
N ILE A 175 10.47 24.45 -4.04
CA ILE A 175 10.56 23.57 -2.87
C ILE A 175 11.79 22.66 -2.99
N GLY A 176 11.94 21.95 -4.11
CA GLY A 176 13.08 21.07 -4.38
C GLY A 176 14.41 21.79 -4.29
N ARG A 177 14.50 23.01 -4.84
CA ARG A 177 15.71 23.84 -4.76
C ARG A 177 16.00 24.30 -3.33
N ARG A 178 14.97 24.63 -2.55
CA ARG A 178 15.14 25.04 -1.14
C ARG A 178 15.55 23.87 -0.24
N TYR A 179 14.97 22.69 -0.44
CA TYR A 179 15.41 21.45 0.22
C TYR A 179 16.84 21.07 -0.16
N GLY A 180 17.19 21.13 -1.46
CA GLY A 180 18.54 20.86 -1.93
C GLY A 180 19.60 21.81 -1.34
N LEU A 181 19.26 23.10 -1.19
CA LEU A 181 20.11 24.08 -0.51
C LEU A 181 20.26 23.79 0.99
N SER A 182 19.19 23.38 1.66
CA SER A 182 19.21 23.03 3.08
C SER A 182 20.08 21.80 3.34
N VAL A 183 19.93 20.73 2.54
CA VAL A 183 20.73 19.50 2.66
C VAL A 183 22.22 19.79 2.39
N ARG A 184 22.52 20.60 1.37
CA ARG A 184 23.89 21.00 1.05
C ARG A 184 24.52 21.89 2.13
N SER A 185 23.73 22.67 2.86
CA SER A 185 24.20 23.46 4.01
C SER A 185 24.54 22.55 5.20
N SER A 186 23.69 21.56 5.51
CA SER A 186 23.96 20.59 6.58
C SER A 186 25.16 19.69 6.28
N ALA A 187 25.34 19.27 5.01
CA ALA A 187 26.51 18.48 4.60
C ALA A 187 27.84 19.26 4.74
N LYS A 188 27.82 20.58 4.54
CA LYS A 188 29.00 21.43 4.74
C LYS A 188 29.33 21.64 6.22
N LEU A 189 28.34 21.69 7.11
CA LEU A 189 28.58 21.74 8.55
C LEU A 189 29.19 20.42 9.08
N PHE A 190 28.81 19.28 8.50
CA PHE A 190 29.32 17.96 8.92
C PHE A 190 30.74 17.65 8.43
N LEU A 191 31.18 18.26 7.31
CA LEU A 191 32.55 18.09 6.78
C LEU A 191 33.57 19.09 7.36
N ALA A 192 33.13 20.04 8.20
CA ALA A 192 33.96 21.10 8.77
C ALA A 192 34.24 20.93 10.28
N GLY A 193 33.83 19.82 10.88
CA GLY A 193 34.13 19.41 12.26
C GLY A 193 34.83 18.06 12.28
#